data_AF-A0A1F9HZ60-F1
#
_entry.id   AF-A0A1F9HZ60-F1
#
_cell.length_a   1.000
_cell.length_b   1.000
_cell.length_c   1.000
_cell.angle_alpha   90.00
_cell.angle_beta   90.00
_cell.angle_gamma   90.00
#
_symmetry.space_group_name_H-M   'P 1'
#
loop_
_entity.id
_entity.type
_entity.pdbx_description
1 polymer ?
#
loop_
_entity_poly.entity_id
_entity_poly.type
_entity_poly.pdbx_seq_one_letter_code
_entity_poly.pdbx_strand_id
1 'polypeptide(L)'
;MPKALKYIGYFLLFIFSFLFFLYWTFPYDVLKDRMINTAAQQLGSDYDVRIGDFSPSFFTGASLKQVKILKHEGDNVKTLWSAAKVKIRASIGSIFFGKTNVKFSAKNQKSSISGNFKKTDEGFNFAGSFSNFNIGDLGFLDNVKL
;
A
#
# COMPACT_ATOMS: atom_id res chain seq x y z
N MET A 1 -16.82 -21.63 -38.84
CA MET A 1 -16.37 -21.11 -37.52
C MET A 1 -16.55 -19.60 -37.51
N PRO A 2 -17.41 -19.04 -36.64
CA PRO A 2 -17.75 -17.62 -36.70
C PRO A 2 -16.48 -16.80 -36.45
N LYS A 3 -16.13 -15.89 -37.37
CA LYS A 3 -14.93 -15.06 -37.33
C LYS A 3 -14.76 -14.34 -35.97
N ALA A 4 -15.88 -14.04 -35.31
CA ALA A 4 -15.95 -13.51 -33.95
C ALA A 4 -15.18 -14.36 -32.91
N LEU A 5 -15.23 -15.69 -33.00
CA LEU A 5 -14.54 -16.58 -32.06
C LEU A 5 -13.01 -16.46 -32.19
N LYS A 6 -12.50 -16.23 -33.40
CA LYS A 6 -11.07 -15.98 -33.63
C LYS A 6 -10.64 -14.65 -33.02
N TYR A 7 -11.40 -13.57 -33.24
CA TYR A 7 -11.10 -12.26 -32.66
C TYR A 7 -11.16 -12.26 -31.12
N ILE A 8 -12.15 -12.93 -30.54
CA ILE A 8 -12.24 -13.12 -29.09
C ILE A 8 -11.03 -13.89 -28.56
N GLY A 9 -10.59 -14.94 -29.27
CA GLY A 9 -9.39 -15.70 -28.93
C GLY A 9 -8.12 -14.84 -28.95
N TYR A 10 -7.92 -14.03 -29.98
CA TYR A 10 -6.78 -13.10 -30.05
C TYR A 10 -6.82 -12.05 -28.95
N PHE A 11 -8.00 -11.50 -28.64
CA PHE A 11 -8.17 -10.51 -27.58
C PHE A 11 -7.86 -11.10 -26.20
N LEU A 12 -8.35 -12.31 -25.91
CA LEU A 12 -8.03 -13.04 -24.67
C LEU A 12 -6.55 -13.38 -24.57
N LEU A 13 -5.93 -13.85 -25.66
CA LEU A 13 -4.49 -14.14 -25.71
C LEU A 13 -3.67 -12.87 -25.47
N PHE A 14 -4.07 -11.76 -26.09
CA PHE A 14 -3.44 -10.46 -25.88
C PHE A 14 -3.54 -10.01 -24.43
N ILE A 15 -4.74 -10.02 -23.84
CA ILE A 15 -4.92 -9.68 -22.42
C ILE A 15 -4.07 -10.60 -21.56
N PHE A 16 -4.17 -11.92 -21.74
CA PHE A 16 -3.42 -12.87 -20.92
C PHE A 16 -1.91 -12.64 -21.00
N SER A 17 -1.37 -12.51 -22.21
CA SER A 17 0.06 -12.25 -22.44
C SER A 17 0.46 -10.90 -21.87
N PHE A 18 -0.35 -9.86 -22.08
CA PHE A 18 -0.12 -8.53 -21.53
C PHE A 18 -0.08 -8.55 -20.00
N LEU A 19 -1.06 -9.17 -19.34
CA LEU A 19 -1.10 -9.30 -17.88
C LEU A 19 0.12 -10.09 -17.36
N PHE A 20 0.50 -11.16 -18.07
CA PHE A 20 1.63 -12.01 -17.72
C PHE A 20 2.96 -11.26 -17.81
N PHE A 21 3.23 -10.60 -18.94
CA PHE A 21 4.44 -9.81 -19.12
C PHE A 21 4.45 -8.55 -18.24
N LEU A 22 3.30 -7.93 -18.01
CA LEU A 22 3.21 -6.80 -17.10
C LEU A 22 3.56 -7.22 -15.67
N TYR A 23 3.12 -8.39 -15.22
CA TYR A 23 3.47 -8.93 -13.91
C TYR A 23 4.93 -9.36 -13.83
N TRP A 24 5.44 -10.05 -14.86
CA TRP A 24 6.83 -10.53 -14.89
C TRP A 24 7.81 -9.37 -14.91
N THR A 25 7.62 -8.39 -15.81
CA THR A 25 8.57 -7.30 -16.04
C THR A 25 8.38 -6.14 -15.04
N PHE A 26 7.44 -6.26 -14.10
CA PHE A 26 7.19 -5.18 -13.14
C PHE A 26 8.40 -5.00 -12.20
N PRO A 27 9.00 -3.79 -12.12
CA PRO A 27 10.20 -3.55 -11.31
C PRO A 27 9.85 -3.38 -9.84
N TYR A 28 9.50 -4.47 -9.15
CA TYR A 28 9.05 -4.45 -7.75
C TYR A 28 10.09 -3.89 -6.79
N ASP A 29 11.37 -4.24 -6.95
CA ASP A 29 12.44 -3.80 -6.06
C ASP A 29 12.66 -2.29 -6.15
N VAL A 30 12.68 -1.73 -7.37
CA VAL A 30 12.82 -0.29 -7.59
C VAL A 30 11.64 0.48 -6.98
N LEU A 31 10.42 -0.06 -7.07
CA LEU A 31 9.26 0.54 -6.41
C LEU A 31 9.40 0.49 -4.88
N LYS A 32 9.83 -0.64 -4.32
CA LYS A 32 10.05 -0.80 -2.88
C LYS A 32 11.02 0.26 -2.37
N ASP A 33 12.18 0.39 -3.00
CA ASP A 33 13.21 1.34 -2.60
C ASP A 33 12.72 2.78 -2.72
N ARG A 34 11.99 3.10 -3.80
CA ARG A 34 11.40 4.43 -3.98
C ARG A 34 10.37 4.76 -2.89
N MET A 35 9.55 3.79 -2.49
CA MET A 35 8.57 3.98 -1.42
C MET A 35 9.25 4.18 -0.05
N ILE A 36 10.29 3.39 0.26
CA ILE A 36 11.07 3.56 1.50
C ILE A 36 11.71 4.95 1.53
N ASN A 37 12.38 5.33 0.44
CA ASN A 37 13.07 6.63 0.36
C ASN A 37 12.10 7.80 0.46
N THR A 38 10.94 7.71 -0.19
CA THR A 38 9.92 8.76 -0.12
C THR A 38 9.30 8.85 1.27
N ALA A 39 9.05 7.71 1.92
CA ALA A 39 8.55 7.68 3.29
C ALA A 39 9.58 8.28 4.27
N ALA A 40 10.85 7.87 4.18
CA ALA A 40 11.93 8.43 5.00
C ALA A 40 12.08 9.94 4.79
N GLN A 41 11.99 10.43 3.55
CA GLN A 41 12.03 11.86 3.25
C GLN A 41 10.86 12.63 3.87
N GLN A 42 9.65 12.06 3.88
CA GLN A 42 8.46 12.72 4.44
C GLN A 42 8.42 12.69 5.97
N LEU A 43 8.95 11.63 6.59
CA LEU A 43 9.00 11.50 8.04
C LEU A 43 10.19 12.26 8.67
N GLY A 44 11.28 12.50 7.92
CA GLY A 44 12.48 13.18 8.40
C GLY A 44 13.58 12.23 8.89
N SER A 45 14.78 12.76 9.17
CA SER A 45 15.98 11.98 9.55
C SER A 45 15.84 11.17 10.83
N ASP A 46 14.90 11.55 11.69
CA ASP A 46 14.70 10.94 13.01
C ASP A 46 13.87 9.65 12.94
N TYR A 47 13.40 9.27 11.75
CA TYR A 47 12.53 8.11 11.55
C TYR A 47 13.08 7.16 10.49
N ASP A 48 13.18 5.88 10.84
CA ASP A 48 13.59 4.80 9.92
C ASP A 48 12.38 3.91 9.61
N VAL A 49 12.16 3.65 8.31
CA VAL A 49 11.04 2.85 7.81
C VAL A 49 11.59 1.54 7.26
N ARG A 50 11.35 0.44 8.00
CA ARG A 50 11.80 -0.90 7.60
C ARG A 50 10.66 -1.70 7.01
N ILE A 51 10.93 -2.31 5.87
CA ILE A 51 9.97 -3.15 5.13
C ILE A 51 10.64 -4.48 4.83
N GLY A 52 10.17 -5.55 5.49
CA GLY A 52 10.73 -6.88 5.29
C GLY A 52 10.51 -7.39 3.87
N ASP A 53 9.24 -7.45 3.43
CA ASP A 53 8.87 -8.02 2.13
C ASP A 53 7.88 -7.10 1.40
N PHE A 54 8.07 -6.98 0.09
CA PHE A 54 7.21 -6.22 -0.81
C PHE A 54 6.78 -7.16 -1.94
N SER A 55 5.49 -7.47 -2.00
CA SER A 55 4.95 -8.33 -3.04
C SER A 55 3.78 -7.65 -3.74
N PRO A 56 3.56 -7.90 -5.04
CA PRO A 56 2.31 -7.55 -5.69
C PRO A 56 1.12 -8.19 -4.96
N SER A 57 0.05 -7.42 -4.81
CA SER A 57 -1.25 -7.90 -4.33
C SER A 57 -2.29 -7.68 -5.43
N PHE A 58 -2.51 -8.71 -6.24
CA PHE A 58 -3.44 -8.67 -7.38
C PHE A 58 -3.01 -7.62 -8.43
N PHE A 59 -3.72 -7.53 -9.55
CA PHE A 59 -3.29 -6.79 -10.75
C PHE A 59 -2.87 -5.32 -10.53
N THR A 60 -3.38 -4.66 -9.47
CA THR A 60 -3.22 -3.21 -9.26
C THR A 60 -2.83 -2.84 -7.82
N GLY A 61 -2.38 -3.81 -7.04
CA GLY A 61 -2.06 -3.59 -5.63
C GLY A 61 -0.65 -4.02 -5.25
N ALA A 62 -0.17 -3.44 -4.16
CA ALA A 62 1.05 -3.81 -3.46
C ALA A 62 0.71 -4.29 -2.05
N SER A 63 1.40 -5.32 -1.60
CA SER A 63 1.33 -5.84 -0.23
C SER A 63 2.73 -5.78 0.37
N LEU A 64 2.88 -4.96 1.39
CA LEU A 64 4.06 -4.90 2.23
C LEU A 64 3.84 -5.81 3.43
N LYS A 65 4.85 -6.56 3.85
CA LYS A 65 4.83 -7.38 5.06
C LYS A 65 5.96 -6.95 5.98
N GLN A 66 5.71 -7.07 7.29
CA GLN A 66 6.67 -6.73 8.34
C GLN A 66 7.14 -5.27 8.22
N VAL A 67 6.18 -4.34 8.15
CA VAL A 67 6.47 -2.91 8.12
C VAL A 67 6.70 -2.43 9.54
N LYS A 68 7.80 -1.74 9.79
CA LYS A 68 8.15 -1.15 11.10
C LYS A 68 8.56 0.30 10.90
N ILE A 69 8.06 1.18 11.76
CA ILE A 69 8.51 2.57 11.88
C ILE A 69 9.29 2.68 13.18
N LEU A 70 10.54 3.06 13.06
CA LEU A 70 11.49 3.26 14.15
C LEU A 70 11.72 4.76 14.31
N LYS A 71 11.87 5.23 15.54
CA LYS A 71 12.33 6.59 15.84
C LYS A 71 13.73 6.51 16.45
N HIS A 72 14.64 7.30 15.92
CA HIS A 72 15.96 7.54 16.44
C HIS A 72 15.89 8.68 17.45
N GLU A 73 16.17 8.39 18.72
CA GLU A 73 16.26 9.39 19.79
C GLU A 73 17.66 9.29 20.38
N GLY A 74 18.60 9.97 19.73
CA GLY A 74 20.04 9.80 19.98
C GLY A 74 20.52 8.41 19.57
N ASP A 75 21.16 7.69 20.50
CA ASP A 75 21.69 6.33 20.28
C ASP A 75 20.65 5.22 20.49
N ASN A 76 19.43 5.58 20.93
CA ASN A 76 18.35 4.63 21.18
C ASN A 76 17.37 4.59 20.00
N VAL A 77 17.06 3.36 19.55
CA VAL A 77 16.09 3.09 18.47
C VAL A 77 14.81 2.53 19.09
N LYS A 78 13.73 3.34 19.13
CA LYS A 78 12.42 2.90 19.64
C LYS A 78 11.50 2.52 18.47
N THR A 79 10.86 1.35 18.54
CA THR A 79 9.81 0.99 17.57
C THR A 79 8.52 1.71 17.94
N LEU A 80 8.09 2.67 17.11
CA LEU A 80 6.85 3.41 17.33
C LEU A 80 5.63 2.67 16.82
N TRP A 81 5.77 1.99 15.68
CA TRP A 81 4.66 1.30 15.05
C TRP A 81 5.14 0.09 14.27
N SER A 82 4.33 -0.97 14.28
CA SER A 82 4.56 -2.15 13.46
C SER A 82 3.26 -2.68 12.87
N ALA A 83 3.31 -3.09 11.61
CA ALA A 83 2.23 -3.77 10.93
C ALA A 83 2.73 -5.06 10.31
N ALA A 84 2.03 -6.15 10.58
CA ALA A 84 2.34 -7.44 9.99
C ALA A 84 2.12 -7.42 8.46
N LYS A 85 1.07 -6.72 8.00
CA LYS A 85 0.73 -6.63 6.58
C LYS A 85 0.07 -5.29 6.26
N VAL A 86 0.58 -4.59 5.26
CA VAL A 86 -0.01 -3.38 4.69
C VAL A 86 -0.32 -3.64 3.23
N LYS A 87 -1.56 -3.40 2.81
CA LYS A 87 -2.02 -3.54 1.43
C LYS A 87 -2.46 -2.17 0.92
N ILE A 88 -1.97 -1.80 -0.24
CA ILE A 88 -2.37 -0.60 -0.96
C ILE A 88 -2.82 -1.06 -2.35
N ARG A 89 -4.00 -0.64 -2.79
CA ARG A 89 -4.56 -1.05 -4.08
C ARG A 89 -5.19 0.12 -4.79
N ALA A 90 -4.70 0.42 -5.99
CA ALA A 90 -5.42 1.28 -6.92
C ALA A 90 -6.64 0.51 -7.47
N SER A 91 -7.81 1.12 -7.48
CA SER A 91 -8.97 0.54 -8.13
C SER A 91 -8.73 0.45 -9.65
N ILE A 92 -9.21 -0.62 -10.29
CA ILE A 92 -9.03 -0.82 -11.74
C ILE A 92 -9.63 0.35 -12.53
N GLY A 93 -10.80 0.85 -12.10
CA GLY A 93 -11.43 2.03 -12.70
C GLY A 93 -10.57 3.29 -12.61
N SER A 94 -9.69 3.42 -11.61
CA SER A 94 -8.78 4.56 -11.51
C SER A 94 -7.79 4.62 -12.68
N ILE A 95 -7.37 3.44 -13.13
CA ILE A 95 -6.35 3.28 -14.16
C ILE A 95 -6.96 3.59 -15.54
N PHE A 96 -8.19 3.14 -15.79
CA PHE A 96 -8.85 3.33 -17.07
C PHE A 96 -9.52 4.70 -17.23
N PHE A 97 -10.04 5.29 -16.15
CA PHE A 97 -10.84 6.52 -16.21
C PHE A 97 -10.16 7.75 -15.57
N GLY A 98 -8.90 7.64 -15.13
CA GLY A 98 -8.13 8.75 -14.55
C GLY A 98 -8.56 9.21 -13.14
N LYS A 99 -9.67 8.69 -12.60
CA LYS A 99 -10.17 9.05 -11.26
C LYS A 99 -9.42 8.29 -10.17
N THR A 100 -8.56 8.96 -9.42
CA THR A 100 -7.72 8.31 -8.40
C THR A 100 -8.59 7.71 -7.28
N ASN A 101 -8.66 6.39 -7.19
CA ASN A 101 -9.33 5.67 -6.11
C ASN A 101 -8.39 4.60 -5.57
N VAL A 102 -7.98 4.73 -4.31
CA VAL A 102 -6.96 3.92 -3.64
C VAL A 102 -7.53 3.35 -2.36
N LYS A 103 -7.60 2.02 -2.28
CA LYS A 103 -7.96 1.30 -1.05
C LYS A 103 -6.69 0.95 -0.30
N PHE A 104 -6.66 1.22 1.00
CA PHE A 104 -5.56 0.85 1.88
C PHE A 104 -6.06 -0.02 3.04
N SER A 105 -5.22 -0.92 3.51
CA SER A 105 -5.48 -1.70 4.72
C SER A 105 -4.17 -2.05 5.41
N ALA A 106 -4.08 -1.81 6.70
CA ALA A 106 -2.98 -2.26 7.54
C ALA A 106 -3.54 -3.22 8.61
N LYS A 107 -2.91 -4.38 8.77
CA LYS A 107 -3.31 -5.39 9.76
C LYS A 107 -2.13 -5.76 10.63
N ASN A 108 -2.35 -5.74 11.93
CA ASN A 108 -1.46 -6.30 12.95
C ASN A 108 -2.16 -7.49 13.65
N GLN A 109 -1.51 -8.12 14.63
CA GLN A 109 -2.05 -9.29 15.33
C GLN A 109 -3.36 -8.99 16.08
N LYS A 110 -3.51 -7.77 16.63
CA LYS A 110 -4.67 -7.39 17.45
C LYS A 110 -5.57 -6.32 16.83
N SER A 111 -5.08 -5.54 15.86
CA SER A 111 -5.79 -4.39 15.28
C SER A 111 -5.75 -4.39 13.76
N SER A 112 -6.78 -3.79 13.14
CA SER A 112 -6.80 -3.55 11.71
C SER A 112 -7.32 -2.17 11.36
N ILE A 113 -6.64 -1.54 10.42
CA ILE A 113 -6.98 -0.26 9.81
C ILE A 113 -7.34 -0.55 8.35
N SER A 114 -8.44 0.02 7.88
CA SER A 114 -8.82 -0.05 6.48
C SER A 114 -9.41 1.27 6.04
N GLY A 115 -9.28 1.60 4.77
CA GLY A 115 -9.86 2.83 4.26
C GLY A 115 -9.77 2.95 2.74
N ASN A 116 -10.37 4.03 2.28
CA ASN A 116 -10.42 4.40 0.88
C ASN A 116 -10.16 5.89 0.74
N PHE A 117 -9.29 6.22 -0.21
CA PHE A 117 -9.04 7.56 -0.69
C PHE A 117 -9.54 7.67 -2.13
N LYS A 118 -10.45 8.62 -2.39
CA LYS A 118 -10.93 8.95 -3.73
C LYS A 118 -10.67 10.43 -4.02
N LYS A 119 -10.04 10.73 -5.14
CA LYS A 119 -9.94 12.08 -5.70
C LYS A 119 -10.95 12.24 -6.83
N THR A 120 -11.79 13.25 -6.74
CA THR A 120 -12.77 13.68 -7.74
C THR A 120 -12.44 15.09 -8.21
N ASP A 121 -13.10 15.56 -9.28
CA ASP A 121 -12.87 16.92 -9.80
C ASP A 121 -13.29 17.99 -8.79
N GLU A 122 -14.27 17.69 -7.95
CA GLU A 122 -14.82 18.57 -6.92
C GLU A 122 -14.09 18.51 -5.56
N GLY A 123 -13.11 17.60 -5.40
CA GLY A 123 -12.39 17.47 -4.12
C GLY A 123 -11.84 16.07 -3.85
N PHE A 124 -11.68 15.74 -2.56
CA PHE A 124 -11.22 14.42 -2.14
C PHE A 124 -12.15 13.84 -1.06
N ASN A 125 -12.38 12.54 -1.13
CA ASN A 125 -13.12 11.77 -0.15
C ASN A 125 -12.16 10.81 0.54
N PHE A 126 -12.07 10.92 1.87
CA PHE A 126 -11.30 10.01 2.71
C PHE A 126 -12.25 9.32 3.67
N ALA A 127 -12.26 7.99 3.66
CA ALA A 127 -13.02 7.18 4.59
C ALA A 127 -12.09 6.13 5.22
N GLY A 128 -12.01 6.11 6.55
CA GLY A 128 -11.21 5.16 7.31
C GLY A 128 -12.06 4.46 8.37
N SER A 129 -11.77 3.18 8.60
CA SER A 129 -12.36 2.39 9.67
C SER A 129 -11.26 1.66 10.43
N PHE A 130 -11.40 1.69 11.76
CA PHE A 130 -10.46 1.13 12.72
C PHE A 130 -11.18 0.04 13.50
N SER A 131 -10.60 -1.15 13.57
CA SER A 131 -11.15 -2.27 14.35
C SER A 131 -10.15 -2.69 15.42
N ASN A 132 -10.63 -2.84 16.66
CA ASN A 132 -9.83 -3.24 17.83
C ASN A 132 -8.57 -2.39 18.00
N PHE A 133 -8.70 -1.08 17.77
CA PHE A 133 -7.60 -0.14 17.87
C PHE A 133 -7.54 0.40 19.29
N ASN A 134 -6.51 0.00 20.04
CA ASN A 134 -6.26 0.53 21.37
C ASN A 134 -5.37 1.78 21.26
N ILE A 135 -5.91 2.93 21.65
CA ILE A 135 -5.19 4.20 21.65
C ILE A 135 -3.99 4.15 22.60
N GLY A 136 -4.03 3.33 23.66
CA GLY A 136 -2.93 3.14 24.61
C GLY A 136 -1.69 2.43 24.03
N ASP A 137 -1.81 1.74 22.90
CA ASP A 137 -0.67 1.10 22.22
C ASP A 137 0.12 2.10 21.34
N LEU A 138 -0.34 3.35 21.26
CA LEU A 138 0.34 4.41 20.52
C LEU A 138 1.42 5.02 21.40
N GLY A 139 2.66 4.57 21.19
CA GLY A 139 3.85 4.99 21.96
C GLY A 139 4.20 6.49 21.90
N PHE A 140 3.37 7.34 21.27
CA PHE A 140 3.46 8.80 21.35
C PHE A 140 2.73 9.40 22.56
N LEU A 141 1.82 8.66 23.21
CA LEU A 141 1.10 9.13 24.40
C LEU A 141 1.86 8.92 25.72
N ASP A 142 2.94 8.13 25.73
CA ASP A 142 3.79 7.95 26.91
C ASP A 142 4.44 9.25 27.41
N ASN A 143 4.56 10.28 26.55
CA ASN A 143 5.24 11.54 26.86
C ASN A 143 4.29 12.71 27.14
N VAL A 144 2.96 12.52 27.08
CA VAL A 144 2.01 13.58 27.45
C VAL A 144 1.53 13.29 28.87
N LYS A 145 2.28 13.78 29.86
CA LYS A 145 1.73 13.95 31.21
C LYS A 145 0.63 15.01 31.13
N LEU A 146 -0.62 14.58 31.28
CA LEU A 146 -1.75 15.44 31.62
C LEU A 146 -1.60 15.95 33.06
#